data_AF-A0A848IG82-F1
#
_entry.id   AF-A0A848IG82-F1
#
_cell.length_a   1.000
_cell.length_b   1.000
_cell.length_c   1.000
_cell.angle_alpha   90.00
_cell.angle_beta   90.00
_cell.angle_gamma   90.00
#
_symmetry.space_group_name_H-M   'P 1'
#
loop_
_entity.id
_entity.type
_entity.pdbx_description
1 polymer ?
#
loop_
_entity_poly.entity_id
_entity_poly.type
_entity_poly.pdbx_seq_one_letter_code
_entity_poly.pdbx_strand_id
1 'polypeptide(L)'
;MTEFITEAKRKELEDAFKAFTPTTQSTGAGTASTTSTLAGNFCTDWQRTKSVLQFIASLSMVPDFVKSAISTVISAGDVVSGILCSP
;
A
#
# COMPACT_ATOMS: atom_id res chain seq x y z
N MET A 1 1.23 -22.28 -17.65
CA MET A 1 2.27 -21.40 -18.22
C MET A 1 2.58 -20.35 -17.18
N THR A 2 3.67 -20.52 -16.44
CA THR A 2 4.22 -19.47 -15.58
C THR A 2 5.06 -18.59 -16.51
N GLU A 3 4.49 -17.50 -17.00
CA GLU A 3 5.26 -16.50 -17.75
C GLU A 3 6.35 -15.96 -16.81
N PHE A 4 7.59 -16.40 -17.03
CA PHE A 4 8.74 -15.82 -16.36
C PHE A 4 8.83 -14.37 -16.80
N ILE A 5 8.84 -13.47 -15.82
CA ILE A 5 9.12 -12.04 -16.00
C ILE A 5 10.35 -11.93 -16.91
N THR A 6 10.17 -11.38 -18.11
CA THR A 6 11.27 -11.17 -19.06
C THR A 6 12.31 -10.23 -18.44
N GLU A 7 13.57 -10.33 -18.88
CA GLU A 7 14.65 -9.53 -18.32
C GLU A 7 14.38 -8.02 -18.39
N ALA A 8 13.69 -7.57 -19.44
CA ALA A 8 13.17 -6.20 -19.57
C ALA A 8 12.16 -5.82 -18.47
N LYS A 9 11.23 -6.72 -18.15
CA LYS A 9 10.24 -6.53 -17.07
C LYS A 9 10.88 -6.56 -15.69
N ARG A 10 11.94 -7.36 -15.50
CA ARG A 10 12.72 -7.35 -14.26
C ARG A 10 13.43 -6.01 -14.06
N LYS A 11 14.06 -5.47 -15.10
CA LYS A 11 14.73 -4.16 -15.04
C LYS A 11 13.73 -3.02 -14.77
N GLU A 12 12.56 -3.04 -15.42
CA GLU A 12 11.47 -2.10 -15.15
C GLU A 12 11.04 -2.17 -13.67
N LEU A 13 10.93 -3.37 -13.10
CA LEU A 13 10.59 -3.59 -11.70
C LEU A 13 11.69 -3.06 -10.77
N GLU A 14 12.97 -3.36 -11.04
CA GLU A 14 14.11 -2.88 -10.26
C GLU A 14 14.23 -1.36 -10.25
N ASP A 15 14.05 -0.71 -11.41
CA ASP A 15 14.09 0.74 -11.54
C ASP A 15 12.90 1.39 -10.83
N ALA A 16 11.70 0.80 -10.94
CA ALA A 16 10.52 1.24 -10.22
C ALA A 16 10.69 1.08 -8.69
N PHE A 17 11.26 -0.04 -8.21
CA PHE A 17 11.54 -0.27 -6.79
C PHE A 17 12.62 0.68 -6.26
N LYS A 18 13.65 1.00 -7.04
CA LYS A 18 14.66 2.02 -6.68
C LYS A 18 14.05 3.41 -6.56
N ALA A 19 13.07 3.74 -7.40
CA ALA A 19 12.37 5.02 -7.36
C ALA A 19 11.27 5.07 -6.28
N PHE A 20 10.84 3.93 -5.75
CA PHE A 20 9.79 3.87 -4.74
C PHE A 20 10.32 4.25 -3.35
N THR A 21 9.94 5.45 -2.89
CA THR A 21 10.07 5.87 -1.49
C THR A 21 8.72 5.65 -0.79
N PRO A 22 8.59 4.63 0.08
CA PRO A 22 7.35 4.42 0.81
C PRO A 22 7.06 5.65 1.68
N THR A 23 5.85 6.18 1.55
CA THR A 23 5.42 7.33 2.35
C THR A 23 5.33 6.87 3.82
N THR A 24 6.35 7.19 4.60
CA THR A 24 6.38 6.90 6.04
C THR A 24 5.80 8.12 6.74
N GLN A 25 4.47 8.26 6.77
CA GLN A 25 3.86 9.27 7.64
C GLN A 25 4.03 8.82 9.09
N SER A 26 5.14 9.23 9.70
CA SER A 26 5.30 9.24 11.15
C SER A 26 4.53 10.46 11.68
N THR A 27 3.26 10.27 12.02
CA THR A 27 2.57 11.19 12.92
C THR A 27 2.96 10.84 14.35
N GLY A 28 3.59 11.79 15.02
CA GLY A 28 4.30 11.62 16.28
C GLY A 28 3.48 11.11 17.46
N ALA A 29 4.24 10.76 18.50
CA ALA A 29 3.83 10.25 19.80
C ALA A 29 2.57 10.92 20.39
N GLY A 30 1.63 10.09 20.83
CA GLY A 30 0.48 10.52 21.63
C GLY A 30 -0.22 9.34 22.30
N THR A 31 0.16 9.07 23.56
CA THR A 31 -0.60 8.30 24.59
C THR A 31 -1.13 6.92 24.22
N ALA A 32 -0.39 5.90 24.66
CA ALA A 32 -0.84 4.52 24.74
C ALA A 32 -2.05 4.40 25.68
N SER A 33 -3.25 4.31 25.11
CA SER A 33 -4.43 3.76 25.78
C SER A 33 -4.58 2.32 25.31
N THR A 34 -4.71 1.38 26.25
CA THR A 34 -4.58 -0.08 26.03
C THR A 34 -5.74 -0.73 25.25
N THR A 35 -6.69 0.07 24.74
CA THR A 35 -7.70 -0.33 23.73
C THR A 35 -7.33 0.16 22.30
N SER A 36 -6.25 0.93 22.18
CA SER A 36 -5.85 1.77 21.03
C SER A 36 -4.66 1.23 20.22
N THR A 37 -4.20 0.01 20.52
CA THR A 37 -3.02 -0.60 19.87
C THR A 37 -3.33 -1.20 18.51
N LEU A 38 -4.51 -1.80 18.31
CA LEU A 38 -4.87 -2.38 17.01
C LEU A 38 -5.23 -1.29 15.98
N ALA A 39 -6.03 -0.30 16.38
CA ALA A 39 -6.44 0.80 15.51
C ALA A 39 -5.26 1.71 15.17
N GLY A 40 -4.42 2.09 16.14
CA GLY A 40 -3.22 2.91 15.89
C GLY A 40 -2.20 2.22 14.96
N ASN A 41 -1.98 0.91 15.15
CA ASN A 41 -1.15 0.12 14.24
C ASN A 41 -1.80 0.03 12.85
N PHE A 42 -3.11 -0.24 12.78
CA PHE A 42 -3.83 -0.28 11.51
C PHE A 42 -3.70 1.03 10.73
N CYS A 43 -3.85 2.20 11.34
CA CYS A 43 -3.76 3.48 10.64
C CYS A 43 -2.38 3.69 10.01
N THR A 44 -1.32 3.37 10.75
CA THR A 44 0.06 3.52 10.29
C THR A 44 0.40 2.48 9.22
N ASP A 45 0.03 1.23 9.46
CA ASP A 45 0.26 0.10 8.54
C ASP A 45 -0.58 0.21 7.27
N TRP A 46 -1.78 0.79 7.37
CA TRP A 46 -2.68 1.01 6.24
C TRP A 46 -2.08 2.02 5.25
N GLN A 47 -1.55 3.15 5.73
CA GLN A 47 -0.90 4.13 4.84
C GLN A 47 0.29 3.51 4.09
N ARG A 48 1.09 2.69 4.80
CA ARG A 48 2.20 1.95 4.17
C ARG A 48 1.70 0.94 3.14
N THR A 49 0.68 0.16 3.49
CA THR A 49 0.07 -0.85 2.61
C THR A 49 -0.54 -0.21 1.37
N LYS A 50 -1.28 0.89 1.54
CA LYS A 50 -1.85 1.69 0.46
C LYS A 50 -0.79 2.18 -0.51
N SER A 51 0.31 2.74 -0.01
CA SER A 51 1.43 3.22 -0.84
C SER A 51 2.04 2.08 -1.69
N VAL A 52 2.24 0.89 -1.10
CA VAL A 52 2.74 -0.30 -1.81
C VAL A 52 1.74 -0.77 -2.87
N LEU A 53 0.45 -0.83 -2.53
CA LEU A 53 -0.60 -1.23 -3.45
C LEU A 53 -0.71 -0.27 -4.65
N GLN A 54 -0.66 1.03 -4.41
CA GLN A 54 -0.64 2.05 -5.47
C GLN A 54 0.59 1.92 -6.36
N PHE A 55 1.76 1.64 -5.79
CA PHE A 55 2.97 1.36 -6.57
C PHE A 55 2.79 0.13 -7.46
N ILE A 56 2.29 -0.99 -6.93
CA ILE A 56 2.03 -2.19 -7.73
C ILE A 56 1.04 -1.88 -8.86
N ALA A 57 -0.03 -1.14 -8.59
CA ALA A 57 -1.02 -0.76 -9.61
C ALA A 57 -0.44 0.17 -10.71
N SER A 58 0.65 0.91 -10.42
CA SER A 58 1.32 1.78 -11.38
C SER A 58 2.23 1.02 -12.37
N LEU A 59 2.60 -0.23 -12.06
CA LEU A 59 3.47 -1.03 -12.92
C LEU A 59 2.74 -1.44 -14.20
N SER A 60 3.39 -1.20 -15.36
CA SER A 60 2.78 -1.50 -16.66
C SER A 60 2.52 -2.99 -16.90
N MET A 61 3.27 -3.86 -16.20
CA MET A 61 3.16 -5.31 -16.30
C MET A 61 1.95 -5.89 -15.58
N VAL A 62 1.36 -5.12 -14.66
CA VAL A 62 0.25 -5.61 -13.84
C VAL A 62 -1.01 -5.60 -14.70
N PRO A 63 -1.71 -6.74 -14.85
CA PRO A 63 -2.94 -6.80 -15.63
C PRO A 63 -4.03 -5.90 -15.04
N ASP A 64 -4.93 -5.38 -15.88
CA ASP A 64 -5.95 -4.43 -15.44
C ASP A 64 -6.94 -5.01 -14.42
N PHE A 65 -7.18 -6.33 -14.43
CA PHE A 65 -7.99 -6.98 -13.40
C PHE A 65 -7.33 -6.91 -12.01
N VAL A 66 -6.00 -6.99 -11.94
CA VAL A 66 -5.25 -6.84 -10.69
C VAL A 66 -5.27 -5.38 -10.25
N LYS A 67 -5.10 -4.43 -11.16
CA LYS A 67 -5.22 -2.99 -10.85
C LYS A 67 -6.61 -2.64 -10.29
N SER A 68 -7.66 -3.20 -10.89
CA SER A 68 -9.05 -3.04 -10.43
C SER A 68 -9.27 -3.63 -9.03
N ALA A 69 -8.75 -4.84 -8.76
CA ALA A 69 -8.78 -5.45 -7.44
C ALA A 69 -8.03 -4.61 -6.40
N ILE A 70 -6.84 -4.12 -6.74
CA ILE A 70 -6.05 -3.21 -5.89
C ILE A 70 -6.84 -1.93 -5.57
N SER A 71 -7.46 -1.31 -6.57
CA SER A 71 -8.29 -0.11 -6.36
C SER A 71 -9.43 -0.38 -5.39
N THR A 72 -10.08 -1.54 -5.50
CA THR A 72 -11.17 -1.93 -4.59
C THR A 72 -10.68 -2.11 -3.16
N VAL A 73 -9.53 -2.77 -2.97
CA VAL A 73 -8.90 -2.94 -1.65
C VAL A 73 -8.53 -1.58 -1.04
N ILE A 74 -7.97 -0.68 -1.83
CA ILE A 74 -7.64 0.69 -1.38
C ILE A 74 -8.91 1.42 -0.94
N SER A 75 -9.99 1.39 -1.73
CA SER A 75 -11.24 2.05 -1.34
C SER A 75 -11.82 1.47 -0.05
N ALA A 76 -11.82 0.14 0.10
CA ALA A 76 -12.32 -0.50 1.32
C ALA A 76 -11.49 -0.13 2.56
N GLY A 77 -10.16 -0.17 2.45
CA GLY A 77 -9.30 0.21 3.56
C GLY A 77 -9.30 1.72 3.85
N ASP A 78 -9.52 2.58 2.86
CA ASP A 78 -9.75 4.02 3.08
C ASP A 78 -11.04 4.28 3.86
N VAL A 79 -12.12 3.53 3.59
CA VAL A 79 -13.35 3.59 4.38
C VAL A 79 -13.09 3.15 5.82
N VAL A 80 -12.42 2.01 6.03
CA VAL A 80 -12.09 1.50 7.38
C VAL A 80 -11.14 2.45 8.11
N SER A 81 -10.14 3.01 7.42
CA SER A 81 -9.24 4.02 7.96
C SER A 81 -9.98 5.30 8.30
N GLY A 82 -10.96 5.72 7.51
CA GLY A 82 -11.83 6.86 7.83
C GLY A 82 -12.64 6.65 9.11
N ILE A 83 -13.04 5.40 9.40
CA ILE A 83 -13.79 5.04 10.61
C ILE A 83 -12.87 4.93 11.84
N LEU A 84 -11.70 4.31 11.69
CA LEU A 84 -10.80 3.98 12.81
C LEU A 84 -9.76 5.06 13.11
N CYS A 85 -9.40 5.88 12.12
CA CYS A 85 -8.29 6.84 12.18
C CYS A 85 -8.76 8.29 12.09
N SER A 86 -10.07 8.54 11.95
CA SER A 86 -10.61 9.88 12.14
C SER A 86 -10.47 10.29 13.61
N PRO A 87 -10.08 11.55 13.90
CA PRO A 87 -9.99 12.08 15.26
C PRO A 87 -11.34 12.11 15.98
#